data_AF-A0A968YYW8-F1
#
_entry.id   AF-A0A968YYW8-F1
#
_cell.length_a   1.000
_cell.length_b   1.000
_cell.length_c   1.000
_cell.angle_alpha   90.00
_cell.angle_beta   90.00
_cell.angle_gamma   90.00
#
_symmetry.space_group_name_H-M   'P 1'
#
loop_
_entity.id
_entity.type
_entity.pdbx_description
1 polymer ?
#
loop_
_entity_poly.entity_id
_entity_poly.type
_entity_poly.pdbx_seq_one_letter_code
_entity_poly.pdbx_strand_id
1 'polypeptide(L)'
;MPSPSHNVVIRPIQYRDLDALAECGEGMLESATPVDSAATSQFLKRVRQWYGPLKFLSLFPNPLQKLLSVYVAERDGKICGMIQVSPFNHTRSTWEIQRIAINVALGSSFTIVGSQLLRYCFEKLWEARTWLSEVNVNNKSALALYRQNGFQPLAQVTYWSISSEVLAELATREPDLPNLLPVSNADAQLLYQLDTAAMPPLVRQVFDHQIQDFKTNPLQLATQGMSQRMSQSEVISAYVFEPQRKAAIGRFELRACRDGSRPHFAQLIVHPAYTWLYPELLTQMAQVLQAYPGSDLHLSSRDYQPEREEVFAQIGAAQVEHGLMMSRSVWHKLRESKTLSLEGLQLPDVLQGLQPSSKPVPGRISWAANLASAQGQTPEGSGEPDRFSTQASETVSDRRPEPEDC
;
A
#
# COMPACT_ATOMS: atom_id res chain seq x y z
N MET A 1 -21.56 -3.47 -45.73
CA MET A 1 -21.18 -2.07 -45.48
C MET A 1 -20.67 -1.98 -44.04
N PRO A 2 -19.35 -1.93 -43.80
CA PRO A 2 -18.84 -1.71 -42.45
C PRO A 2 -18.98 -0.23 -42.09
N SER A 3 -19.62 0.06 -40.96
CA SER A 3 -19.81 1.40 -40.42
C SER A 3 -18.45 2.06 -40.10
N PRO A 4 -18.29 3.39 -40.29
CA PRO A 4 -17.04 4.07 -39.99
C PRO A 4 -16.76 3.97 -38.49
N SER A 5 -15.58 3.47 -38.15
CA SER A 5 -15.07 3.46 -36.78
C SER A 5 -14.76 4.91 -36.41
N HIS A 6 -15.69 5.60 -35.74
CA HIS A 6 -15.40 6.91 -35.15
C HIS A 6 -14.22 6.75 -34.18
N ASN A 7 -13.09 7.33 -34.56
CA ASN A 7 -11.80 7.12 -33.93
C ASN A 7 -11.80 7.79 -32.55
N VAL A 8 -11.79 7.01 -31.48
CA VAL A 8 -11.70 7.53 -30.10
C VAL A 8 -10.23 7.86 -29.83
N VAL A 9 -9.94 9.11 -29.52
CA VAL A 9 -8.59 9.57 -29.21
C VAL A 9 -8.41 9.58 -27.69
N ILE A 10 -7.41 8.84 -27.20
CA ILE A 10 -7.09 8.79 -25.76
C ILE A 10 -5.85 9.63 -25.48
N ARG A 11 -5.98 10.57 -24.55
CA ARG A 11 -4.91 11.50 -24.18
C ARG A 11 -4.90 11.80 -22.67
N PRO A 12 -3.77 12.26 -22.11
CA PRO A 12 -3.73 12.77 -20.73
C PRO A 12 -4.69 13.95 -20.54
N ILE A 13 -5.20 14.10 -19.32
CA ILE A 13 -6.11 15.19 -18.95
C ILE A 13 -5.47 16.58 -19.13
N GLN A 14 -6.21 17.49 -19.75
CA GLN A 14 -5.82 18.89 -19.92
C GLN A 14 -6.71 19.80 -19.06
N TYR A 15 -6.23 21.00 -18.73
CA TYR A 15 -6.99 21.95 -17.89
C TYR A 15 -8.41 22.21 -18.41
N ARG A 16 -8.55 22.40 -19.74
CA ARG A 16 -9.84 22.63 -20.42
C ARG A 16 -10.85 21.49 -20.25
N ASP A 17 -10.37 20.29 -19.95
CA ASP A 17 -11.23 19.11 -19.80
C ASP A 17 -11.88 19.08 -18.42
N LEU A 18 -11.37 19.85 -17.44
CA LEU A 18 -11.89 19.84 -16.07
C LEU A 18 -13.32 20.38 -15.99
N ASP A 19 -13.63 21.40 -16.78
CA ASP A 19 -14.98 21.96 -16.84
C ASP A 19 -15.94 20.97 -17.52
N ALA A 20 -15.53 20.35 -18.63
CA ALA A 20 -16.31 19.33 -19.31
C ALA A 20 -16.51 18.06 -18.46
N LEU A 21 -15.54 17.65 -17.64
CA LEU A 21 -15.67 16.54 -16.70
C LEU A 21 -16.57 16.89 -15.51
N ALA A 22 -16.52 18.12 -15.01
CA ALA A 22 -17.40 18.59 -13.95
C ALA A 22 -18.88 18.62 -14.41
N GLU A 23 -19.13 19.06 -15.65
CA GLU A 23 -20.45 19.05 -16.27
C GLU A 23 -20.93 17.63 -16.61
N CYS A 24 -20.02 16.72 -16.98
CA CYS A 24 -20.36 15.33 -17.27
C CYS A 24 -20.57 14.46 -16.02
N GLY A 25 -20.07 14.87 -14.85
CA GLY A 25 -20.15 14.09 -13.60
C GLY A 25 -21.57 13.72 -13.19
N GLU A 26 -22.59 14.49 -13.62
CA GLU A 26 -24.01 14.22 -13.34
C GLU A 26 -24.62 13.13 -14.25
N GLY A 27 -23.95 12.73 -15.34
CA GLY A 27 -24.45 11.75 -16.33
C GLY A 27 -23.50 10.59 -16.64
N MET A 28 -22.39 10.47 -15.90
CA MET A 28 -21.41 9.40 -16.09
C MET A 28 -21.74 8.16 -15.26
N LEU A 29 -21.72 6.98 -15.89
CA LEU A 29 -21.71 5.73 -15.14
C LEU A 29 -20.32 5.54 -14.55
N GLU A 30 -20.20 5.62 -13.22
CA GLU A 30 -18.94 5.42 -12.51
C GLU A 30 -18.78 3.97 -12.03
N SER A 31 -17.56 3.46 -12.12
CA SER A 31 -17.17 2.17 -11.52
C SER A 31 -16.81 2.27 -10.03
N ALA A 32 -16.77 3.47 -9.45
CA ALA A 32 -16.24 3.68 -8.10
C ALA A 32 -17.23 3.27 -7.00
N THR A 33 -16.68 2.94 -5.83
CA THR A 33 -17.47 2.73 -4.59
C THR A 33 -17.99 4.09 -4.10
N PRO A 34 -19.19 4.19 -3.46
CA PRO A 34 -19.68 5.42 -2.83
C PRO A 34 -18.75 6.03 -1.79
N VAL A 35 -17.87 5.26 -1.15
CA VAL A 35 -16.78 5.81 -0.31
C VAL A 35 -15.89 6.77 -1.12
N ASP A 36 -15.70 6.49 -2.42
CA ASP A 36 -14.95 7.32 -3.35
C ASP A 36 -15.80 8.35 -4.12
N SER A 37 -17.13 8.27 -4.10
CA SER A 37 -17.99 9.20 -4.85
C SER A 37 -18.01 10.60 -4.24
N ALA A 38 -18.01 10.71 -2.90
CA ALA A 38 -17.79 11.98 -2.20
C ALA A 38 -16.38 12.55 -2.48
N ALA A 39 -15.40 11.65 -2.70
CA ALA A 39 -14.06 12.03 -3.13
C ALA A 39 -14.01 12.51 -4.60
N THR A 40 -14.99 12.18 -5.47
CA THR A 40 -15.07 12.66 -6.87
C THR A 40 -15.20 14.17 -6.96
N SER A 41 -16.20 14.73 -6.28
CA SER A 41 -16.46 16.18 -6.32
C SER A 41 -15.32 16.95 -5.66
N GLN A 42 -14.72 16.40 -4.60
CA GLN A 42 -13.58 17.00 -3.92
C GLN A 42 -12.28 16.87 -4.69
N PHE A 43 -12.02 15.74 -5.36
CA PHE A 43 -10.86 15.53 -6.21
C PHE A 43 -10.90 16.47 -7.41
N LEU A 44 -12.03 16.55 -8.12
CA LEU A 44 -12.18 17.48 -9.25
C LEU A 44 -12.06 18.94 -8.80
N LYS A 45 -12.65 19.32 -7.65
CA LYS A 45 -12.46 20.67 -7.06
C LYS A 45 -11.00 20.93 -6.67
N ARG A 46 -10.30 19.94 -6.12
CA ARG A 46 -8.90 20.04 -5.68
C ARG A 46 -7.94 20.13 -6.86
N VAL A 47 -8.15 19.31 -7.89
CA VAL A 47 -7.39 19.38 -9.14
C VAL A 47 -7.65 20.72 -9.84
N ARG A 48 -8.89 21.20 -9.89
CA ARG A 48 -9.23 22.52 -10.44
C ARG A 48 -8.48 23.66 -9.75
N GLN A 49 -8.45 23.65 -8.41
CA GLN A 49 -7.81 24.70 -7.62
C GLN A 49 -6.27 24.70 -7.73
N TRP A 50 -5.66 23.55 -8.02
CA TRP A 50 -4.20 23.40 -7.97
C TRP A 50 -3.56 22.94 -9.29
N TYR A 51 -4.29 22.89 -10.39
CA TYR A 51 -3.79 22.34 -11.65
C TYR A 51 -2.52 23.04 -12.15
N GLY A 52 -2.44 24.38 -12.08
CA GLY A 52 -1.27 25.14 -12.49
C GLY A 52 0.00 24.77 -11.71
N PRO A 53 -0.01 24.91 -10.36
CA PRO A 53 1.09 24.48 -9.51
C PRO A 53 1.41 22.97 -9.65
N LEU A 54 0.39 22.11 -9.72
CA LEU A 54 0.56 20.66 -9.90
C LEU A 54 1.28 20.31 -11.20
N LYS A 55 0.94 20.99 -12.31
CA LYS A 55 1.57 20.78 -13.61
C LYS A 55 3.03 21.21 -13.61
N PHE A 56 3.36 22.31 -12.95
CA PHE A 56 4.75 22.74 -12.77
C PHE A 56 5.54 21.77 -11.89
N LEU A 57 4.95 21.31 -10.78
CA LEU A 57 5.57 20.34 -9.86
C LEU A 57 5.69 18.94 -10.46
N SER A 58 4.90 18.60 -11.48
CA SER A 58 4.99 17.32 -12.18
C SER A 58 6.26 17.15 -13.03
N LEU A 59 6.95 18.26 -13.35
CA LEU A 59 8.26 18.26 -14.02
C LEU A 59 9.37 17.67 -13.13
N PHE A 60 9.12 17.56 -11.82
CA PHE A 60 10.01 16.91 -10.87
C PHE A 60 9.41 15.57 -10.41
N PRO A 61 10.22 14.54 -10.11
CA PRO A 61 9.74 13.29 -9.56
C PRO A 61 9.10 13.53 -8.18
N ASN A 62 7.77 13.66 -8.15
CA ASN A 62 7.01 14.06 -6.96
C ASN A 62 5.79 13.12 -6.80
N PRO A 63 5.40 12.75 -5.56
CA PRO A 63 4.16 11.99 -5.29
C PRO A 63 2.89 12.56 -5.94
N LEU A 64 2.86 13.84 -6.30
CA LEU A 64 1.75 14.48 -7.02
C LEU A 64 1.56 13.95 -8.47
N GLN A 65 2.53 13.23 -9.04
CA GLN A 65 2.35 12.50 -10.30
C GLN A 65 1.18 11.51 -10.23
N LYS A 66 0.88 10.96 -9.05
CA LYS A 66 -0.27 10.08 -8.82
C LYS A 66 -1.61 10.74 -9.15
N LEU A 67 -1.73 12.06 -8.94
CA LEU A 67 -2.94 12.84 -9.24
C LEU A 67 -3.09 13.15 -10.73
N LEU A 68 -2.01 12.98 -11.52
CA LEU A 68 -1.95 13.37 -12.94
C LEU A 68 -2.03 12.17 -13.90
N SER A 69 -2.09 10.94 -13.38
CA SER A 69 -2.30 9.71 -14.16
C SER A 69 -3.79 9.53 -14.52
N VAL A 70 -4.39 10.58 -15.07
CA VAL A 70 -5.77 10.60 -15.56
C VAL A 70 -5.74 10.71 -17.07
N TYR A 71 -6.41 9.77 -17.73
CA TYR A 71 -6.56 9.73 -19.18
C TYR A 71 -8.03 9.94 -19.56
N VAL A 72 -8.23 10.65 -20.66
CA VAL A 72 -9.54 11.02 -21.17
C VAL A 72 -9.69 10.46 -22.58
N ALA A 73 -10.85 9.87 -22.86
CA ALA A 73 -11.28 9.46 -24.18
C ALA A 73 -12.13 10.59 -24.79
N GLU A 74 -11.74 11.02 -25.99
CA GLU A 74 -12.39 12.07 -26.75
C GLU A 74 -12.93 11.51 -28.08
N ARG A 75 -14.15 11.90 -28.43
CA ARG A 75 -14.78 11.62 -29.73
C ARG A 75 -15.40 12.92 -30.25
N ASP A 76 -15.02 13.31 -31.47
CA ASP A 76 -15.56 14.50 -32.17
C ASP A 76 -15.51 15.79 -31.32
N GLY A 77 -14.40 16.00 -30.58
CA GLY A 77 -14.22 17.17 -29.71
C GLY A 77 -14.91 17.09 -28.35
N LYS A 78 -15.64 15.99 -28.06
CA LYS A 78 -16.37 15.77 -26.81
C LYS A 78 -15.76 14.66 -25.99
N ILE A 79 -15.71 14.85 -24.67
CA ILE A 79 -15.23 13.83 -23.73
C ILE A 79 -16.27 12.73 -23.59
N CYS A 80 -15.91 11.52 -23.98
CA CYS A 80 -16.78 10.35 -23.85
C CYS A 80 -16.44 9.46 -22.65
N GLY A 81 -15.23 9.59 -22.07
CA GLY A 81 -14.90 8.88 -20.83
C GLY A 81 -13.57 9.30 -20.21
N MET A 82 -13.34 8.85 -18.99
CA MET A 82 -12.11 9.06 -18.22
C MET A 82 -11.71 7.79 -17.48
N ILE A 83 -10.40 7.62 -17.30
CA ILE A 83 -9.82 6.60 -16.42
C ILE A 83 -8.76 7.24 -15.54
N GLN A 84 -8.79 6.91 -14.26
CA GLN A 84 -7.80 7.32 -13.28
C GLN A 84 -7.07 6.08 -12.79
N VAL A 85 -5.74 6.09 -12.91
CA VAL A 85 -4.87 5.01 -12.48
C VAL A 85 -3.74 5.55 -11.62
N SER A 86 -3.21 4.75 -10.70
CA SER A 86 -2.06 5.15 -9.91
C SER A 86 -1.16 3.97 -9.54
N PRO A 87 0.14 4.18 -9.31
CA PRO A 87 1.01 3.12 -8.81
C PRO A 87 0.58 2.76 -7.38
N PHE A 88 0.33 1.47 -7.18
CA PHE A 88 -0.08 0.88 -5.91
C PHE A 88 1.12 0.70 -4.97
N ASN A 89 2.26 0.27 -5.53
CA ASN A 89 3.51 0.07 -4.79
C ASN A 89 4.65 0.99 -5.27
N HIS A 90 5.73 1.03 -4.49
CA HIS A 90 6.86 1.92 -4.66
C HIS A 90 7.66 1.59 -5.92
N THR A 91 7.80 0.29 -6.24
CA THR A 91 8.47 -0.19 -7.45
C THR A 91 7.65 0.05 -8.73
N ARG A 92 6.39 0.47 -8.60
CA ARG A 92 5.43 0.70 -9.70
C ARG A 92 5.18 -0.55 -10.55
N SER A 93 5.44 -1.74 -10.01
CA SER A 93 5.11 -3.01 -10.68
C SER A 93 3.62 -3.31 -10.62
N THR A 94 2.93 -2.82 -9.59
CA THR A 94 1.48 -2.96 -9.43
C THR A 94 0.81 -1.60 -9.54
N TRP A 95 -0.22 -1.52 -10.38
CA TRP A 95 -1.01 -0.32 -10.63
C TRP A 95 -2.47 -0.56 -10.30
N GLU A 96 -3.12 0.44 -9.75
CA GLU A 96 -4.52 0.39 -9.37
C GLU A 96 -5.34 1.28 -10.30
N ILE A 97 -6.46 0.74 -10.78
CA ILE A 97 -7.52 1.50 -11.44
C ILE A 97 -8.45 2.00 -10.35
N GLN A 98 -8.33 3.29 -10.06
CA GLN A 98 -9.13 3.94 -9.04
C GLN A 98 -10.54 4.23 -9.55
N ARG A 99 -10.65 4.61 -10.84
CA ARG A 99 -11.93 4.95 -11.43
C ARG A 99 -11.96 4.82 -12.93
N ILE A 100 -13.12 4.42 -13.43
CA ILE A 100 -13.53 4.59 -14.82
C ILE A 100 -14.90 5.26 -14.82
N ALA A 101 -15.04 6.34 -15.60
CA ALA A 101 -16.28 7.08 -15.76
C ALA A 101 -16.54 7.27 -17.26
N ILE A 102 -17.74 6.95 -17.74
CA ILE A 102 -18.05 7.03 -19.18
C ILE A 102 -19.38 7.74 -19.36
N ASN A 103 -19.40 8.71 -20.28
CA ASN A 103 -20.59 9.46 -20.62
C ASN A 103 -21.41 8.65 -21.63
N VAL A 104 -22.42 7.93 -21.11
CA VAL A 104 -23.31 7.08 -21.91
C VAL A 104 -24.29 7.92 -22.75
N ALA A 105 -24.60 9.15 -22.34
CA ALA A 105 -25.51 10.05 -23.04
C ALA A 105 -25.00 10.47 -24.44
N LEU A 106 -23.69 10.37 -24.67
CA LEU A 106 -23.08 10.57 -25.99
C LEU A 106 -23.18 9.33 -26.91
N GLY A 107 -24.12 8.42 -26.64
CA GLY A 107 -24.29 7.16 -27.39
C GLY A 107 -23.10 6.21 -27.26
N SER A 108 -22.26 6.42 -26.25
CA SER A 108 -21.04 5.64 -26.03
C SER A 108 -21.36 4.41 -25.17
N SER A 109 -21.00 3.23 -25.67
CA SER A 109 -21.09 2.00 -24.87
C SER A 109 -19.99 2.02 -23.80
N PHE A 110 -20.42 1.90 -22.54
CA PHE A 110 -19.54 1.80 -21.36
C PHE A 110 -18.45 0.75 -21.57
N THR A 111 -18.83 -0.42 -22.07
CA THR A 111 -17.90 -1.53 -22.30
C THR A 111 -16.88 -1.21 -23.39
N ILE A 112 -17.28 -0.57 -24.49
CA ILE A 112 -16.38 -0.29 -25.62
C ILE A 112 -15.34 0.77 -25.25
N VAL A 113 -15.81 1.94 -24.78
CA VAL A 113 -14.90 3.05 -24.41
C VAL A 113 -14.05 2.65 -23.21
N GLY A 114 -14.63 1.94 -22.23
CA GLY A 114 -13.90 1.44 -21.07
C GLY A 114 -12.80 0.47 -21.46
N SER A 115 -13.06 -0.45 -22.38
CA SER A 115 -12.03 -1.40 -22.86
C SER A 115 -10.91 -0.70 -23.62
N GLN A 116 -11.23 0.35 -24.38
CA GLN A 116 -10.21 1.17 -25.07
C GLN A 116 -9.34 1.93 -24.08
N LEU A 117 -9.94 2.54 -23.04
CA LEU A 117 -9.21 3.22 -21.96
C LEU A 117 -8.29 2.26 -21.20
N LEU A 118 -8.80 1.08 -20.83
CA LEU A 118 -8.02 0.03 -20.17
C LEU A 118 -6.84 -0.42 -21.03
N ARG A 119 -7.10 -0.77 -22.30
CA ARG A 119 -6.05 -1.21 -23.23
C ARG A 119 -4.98 -0.14 -23.43
N TYR A 120 -5.37 1.13 -23.54
CA TYR A 120 -4.42 2.24 -23.63
C TYR A 120 -3.52 2.30 -22.40
N CYS A 121 -4.07 2.20 -21.19
CA CYS A 121 -3.28 2.20 -19.96
C CYS A 121 -2.31 1.01 -19.91
N PHE A 122 -2.77 -0.19 -20.30
CA PHE A 122 -1.93 -1.38 -20.35
C PHE A 122 -0.77 -1.23 -21.33
N GLU A 123 -0.95 -0.54 -22.45
CA GLU A 123 0.11 -0.34 -23.44
C GLU A 123 1.07 0.80 -23.07
N LYS A 124 0.54 1.88 -22.48
CA LYS A 124 1.30 3.09 -22.15
C LYS A 124 2.21 2.91 -20.93
N LEU A 125 1.72 2.21 -19.91
CA LEU A 125 2.38 2.07 -18.62
C LEU A 125 3.16 0.75 -18.54
N TRP A 126 4.28 0.71 -19.25
CA TRP A 126 5.15 -0.47 -19.40
C TRP A 126 5.80 -0.98 -18.09
N GLU A 127 5.86 -0.14 -17.06
CA GLU A 127 6.30 -0.51 -15.71
C GLU A 127 5.28 -1.44 -15.01
N ALA A 128 3.99 -1.33 -15.38
CA ALA A 128 2.89 -2.06 -14.77
C ALA A 128 2.86 -3.52 -15.21
N ARG A 129 3.26 -4.43 -14.32
CA ARG A 129 3.16 -5.89 -14.51
C ARG A 129 1.82 -6.42 -14.04
N THR A 130 1.23 -5.77 -13.04
CA THR A 130 -0.01 -6.19 -12.40
C THR A 130 -0.95 -5.01 -12.29
N TRP A 131 -2.22 -5.25 -12.59
CA TRP A 131 -3.30 -4.29 -12.51
C TRP A 131 -4.30 -4.73 -11.45
N LEU A 132 -4.67 -3.83 -10.56
CA LEU A 132 -5.67 -3.98 -9.52
C LEU A 132 -6.87 -3.10 -9.83
N SER A 133 -8.04 -3.56 -9.45
CA SER A 133 -9.26 -2.74 -9.42
C SER A 133 -10.15 -3.24 -8.31
N GLU A 134 -10.83 -2.32 -7.66
CA GLU A 134 -11.93 -2.64 -6.77
C GLU A 134 -13.25 -2.19 -7.39
N VAL A 135 -14.28 -3.03 -7.27
CA VAL A 135 -15.58 -2.81 -7.92
C VAL A 135 -16.69 -3.22 -6.98
N ASN A 136 -17.70 -2.37 -6.79
CA ASN A 136 -18.91 -2.76 -6.08
C ASN A 136 -19.57 -3.96 -6.76
N VAL A 137 -19.93 -4.99 -5.99
CA VAL A 137 -20.55 -6.22 -6.50
C VAL A 137 -21.89 -5.98 -7.23
N ASN A 138 -22.59 -4.90 -6.89
CA ASN A 138 -23.84 -4.49 -7.50
C ASN A 138 -23.65 -3.81 -8.85
N ASN A 139 -22.44 -3.30 -9.15
CA ASN A 139 -22.14 -2.65 -10.44
C ASN A 139 -21.80 -3.69 -11.52
N LYS A 140 -22.84 -4.33 -12.06
CA LYS A 140 -22.72 -5.39 -13.08
C LYS A 140 -22.00 -4.92 -14.36
N SER A 141 -22.18 -3.66 -14.75
CA SER A 141 -21.55 -3.08 -15.94
C SER A 141 -20.04 -2.96 -15.78
N ALA A 142 -19.58 -2.45 -14.63
CA ALA A 142 -18.16 -2.39 -14.29
C ALA A 142 -17.55 -3.79 -14.18
N LEU A 143 -18.20 -4.72 -13.46
CA LEU A 143 -17.73 -6.10 -13.36
C LEU A 143 -17.60 -6.77 -14.73
N ALA A 144 -18.58 -6.57 -15.62
CA ALA A 144 -18.52 -7.09 -16.98
C ALA A 144 -17.35 -6.49 -17.78
N LEU A 145 -17.12 -5.17 -17.66
CA LEU A 145 -15.99 -4.49 -18.29
C LEU A 145 -14.65 -5.12 -17.85
N TYR A 146 -14.42 -5.28 -16.54
CA TYR A 146 -13.16 -5.84 -16.05
C TYR A 146 -13.00 -7.31 -16.43
N ARG A 147 -14.04 -8.14 -16.30
CA ARG A 147 -14.00 -9.56 -16.72
C ARG A 147 -13.68 -9.72 -18.21
N GLN A 148 -14.30 -8.92 -19.08
CA GLN A 148 -14.02 -8.95 -20.51
C GLN A 148 -12.59 -8.49 -20.84
N ASN A 149 -12.00 -7.65 -19.99
CA ASN A 149 -10.62 -7.22 -20.08
C ASN A 149 -9.68 -8.12 -19.27
N GLY A 150 -10.05 -9.35 -18.93
CA GLY A 150 -9.16 -10.37 -18.37
C GLY A 150 -8.83 -10.21 -16.90
N PHE A 151 -9.57 -9.39 -16.15
CA PHE A 151 -9.45 -9.34 -14.70
C PHE A 151 -10.08 -10.56 -14.04
N GLN A 152 -9.39 -11.09 -13.04
CA GLN A 152 -9.81 -12.22 -12.23
C GLN A 152 -10.10 -11.75 -10.80
N PRO A 153 -11.14 -12.30 -10.13
CA PRO A 153 -11.38 -12.06 -8.71
C PRO A 153 -10.16 -12.41 -7.86
N LEU A 154 -9.85 -11.56 -6.88
CA LEU A 154 -8.73 -11.74 -5.96
C LEU A 154 -9.21 -11.92 -4.51
N ALA A 155 -10.09 -11.04 -4.05
CA ALA A 155 -10.65 -11.07 -2.70
C ALA A 155 -11.97 -10.27 -2.66
N GLN A 156 -12.87 -10.65 -1.76
CA GLN A 156 -14.03 -9.82 -1.42
C GLN A 156 -13.65 -8.82 -0.33
N VAL A 157 -14.22 -7.63 -0.42
CA VAL A 157 -14.01 -6.54 0.53
C VAL A 157 -15.37 -6.14 1.11
N THR A 158 -15.48 -6.14 2.43
CA THR A 158 -16.67 -5.66 3.14
C THR A 158 -16.34 -4.33 3.78
N TYR A 159 -17.13 -3.29 3.48
CA TYR A 159 -17.02 -1.99 4.11
C TYR A 159 -17.95 -1.91 5.30
N TRP A 160 -17.40 -1.48 6.43
CA TRP A 160 -18.07 -1.39 7.71
C TRP A 160 -18.10 0.05 8.17
N SER A 161 -19.21 0.46 8.78
CA SER A 161 -19.35 1.73 9.48
C SER A 161 -19.64 1.45 10.96
N ILE A 162 -18.82 2.03 11.83
CA ILE A 162 -19.05 2.05 13.27
C ILE A 162 -19.61 3.42 13.60
N SER A 163 -20.82 3.47 14.17
CA SER A 163 -21.47 4.72 14.51
C SER A 163 -20.71 5.47 15.60
N SER A 164 -20.84 6.80 15.61
CA SER A 164 -20.24 7.64 16.65
C SER A 164 -20.68 7.26 18.09
N GLU A 165 -21.89 6.73 18.26
CA GLU A 165 -22.41 6.24 19.54
C GLU A 165 -21.63 5.00 20.04
N VAL A 166 -21.46 4.00 19.17
CA VAL A 166 -20.67 2.79 19.49
C VAL A 166 -19.21 3.16 19.76
N LEU A 167 -18.65 4.11 19.01
CA LEU A 167 -17.29 4.61 19.28
C LEU A 167 -17.19 5.28 20.66
N ALA A 168 -18.21 6.02 21.09
CA ALA A 168 -18.23 6.62 22.42
C ALA A 168 -18.24 5.56 23.53
N GLU A 169 -19.02 4.48 23.36
CA GLU A 169 -19.05 3.36 24.30
C GLU A 169 -17.70 2.63 24.36
N LEU A 170 -17.13 2.30 23.20
CA LEU A 170 -15.82 1.66 23.11
C LEU A 170 -14.73 2.49 23.78
N ALA A 171 -14.77 3.81 23.63
CA ALA A 171 -13.77 4.71 24.21
C ALA A 171 -13.76 4.73 25.75
N THR A 172 -14.83 4.28 26.42
CA THR A 172 -14.86 4.22 27.90
C THR A 172 -14.01 3.09 28.48
N ARG A 173 -13.68 2.09 27.66
CA ARG A 173 -12.87 0.95 28.05
C ARG A 173 -11.39 1.30 27.95
N GLU A 174 -10.58 0.79 28.87
CA GLU A 174 -9.12 0.85 28.77
C GLU A 174 -8.59 -0.32 27.91
N PRO A 175 -7.85 -0.04 26.82
CA PRO A 175 -7.33 -1.09 25.95
C PRO A 175 -6.08 -1.74 26.54
N ASP A 176 -5.98 -3.07 26.45
CA ASP A 176 -4.78 -3.81 26.83
C ASP A 176 -3.83 -3.93 25.63
N LEU A 177 -3.02 -2.90 25.40
CA LEU A 177 -2.06 -2.82 24.29
C LEU A 177 -0.62 -2.73 24.81
N PRO A 178 0.06 -3.87 25.02
CA PRO A 178 1.45 -3.84 25.46
C PRO A 178 2.34 -3.23 24.37
N ASN A 179 3.00 -2.11 24.68
CA ASN A 179 3.94 -1.39 23.81
C ASN A 179 3.32 -0.90 22.49
N LEU A 180 2.26 -0.10 22.58
CA LEU A 180 1.80 0.70 21.45
C LEU A 180 2.81 1.82 21.15
N LEU A 181 3.38 1.80 19.95
CA LEU A 181 4.42 2.73 19.52
C LEU A 181 3.97 3.50 18.26
N PRO A 182 4.39 4.78 18.10
CA PRO A 182 4.14 5.51 16.87
C PRO A 182 4.93 4.89 15.72
N VAL A 183 4.37 4.92 14.51
CA VAL A 183 5.04 4.41 13.32
C VAL A 183 6.16 5.35 12.87
N SER A 184 7.36 4.81 12.67
CA SER A 184 8.49 5.53 12.07
C SER A 184 9.09 4.76 10.88
N ASN A 185 9.99 5.43 10.13
CA ASN A 185 10.70 4.78 9.02
C ASN A 185 11.64 3.65 9.48
N ALA A 186 12.05 3.63 10.75
CA ALA A 186 12.87 2.54 11.30
C ALA A 186 12.08 1.24 11.42
N ASP A 187 10.76 1.34 11.57
CA ASP A 187 9.87 0.20 11.80
C ASP A 187 9.39 -0.45 10.51
N ALA A 188 9.77 0.09 9.35
CA ALA A 188 9.30 -0.35 8.03
C ALA A 188 9.48 -1.86 7.80
N GLN A 189 10.56 -2.46 8.31
CA GLN A 189 10.77 -3.90 8.20
C GLN A 189 9.78 -4.71 9.06
N LEU A 190 9.48 -4.25 10.28
CA LEU A 190 8.49 -4.90 11.16
C LEU A 190 7.09 -4.80 10.56
N LEU A 191 6.74 -3.63 10.02
CA LEU A 191 5.44 -3.42 9.37
C LEU A 191 5.29 -4.25 8.10
N TYR A 192 6.34 -4.36 7.30
CA TYR A 192 6.36 -5.23 6.12
C TYR A 192 6.14 -6.71 6.49
N GLN A 193 6.74 -7.18 7.58
CA GLN A 193 6.56 -8.55 8.08
C GLN A 193 5.12 -8.78 8.57
N LEU A 194 4.54 -7.81 9.29
CA LEU A 194 3.16 -7.86 9.74
C LEU A 194 2.18 -7.91 8.56
N ASP A 195 2.35 -7.01 7.59
CA ASP A 195 1.53 -6.93 6.36
C ASP A 195 1.60 -8.24 5.57
N THR A 196 2.80 -8.78 5.43
CA THR A 196 3.07 -10.10 4.85
C THR A 196 2.33 -11.22 5.55
N ALA A 197 2.38 -11.26 6.89
CA ALA A 197 1.80 -12.34 7.68
C ALA A 197 0.27 -12.30 7.67
N ALA A 198 -0.31 -11.10 7.54
CA ALA A 198 -1.75 -10.87 7.52
C ALA A 198 -2.41 -11.10 6.13
N MET A 199 -1.63 -11.46 5.10
CA MET A 199 -2.12 -11.63 3.73
C MET A 199 -1.83 -13.02 3.14
N PRO A 200 -2.80 -13.62 2.42
CA PRO A 200 -2.58 -14.85 1.68
C PRO A 200 -1.48 -14.70 0.59
N PRO A 201 -0.77 -15.79 0.23
CA PRO A 201 0.32 -15.74 -0.74
C PRO A 201 -0.05 -15.12 -2.09
N LEU A 202 -1.25 -15.44 -2.62
CA LEU A 202 -1.71 -14.91 -3.91
C LEU A 202 -1.90 -13.39 -3.86
N VAL A 203 -2.54 -12.88 -2.79
CA VAL A 203 -2.75 -11.43 -2.60
C VAL A 203 -1.41 -10.73 -2.45
N ARG A 204 -0.51 -11.30 -1.65
CA ARG A 204 0.83 -10.77 -1.44
C ARG A 204 1.62 -10.65 -2.75
N GLN A 205 1.52 -11.66 -3.61
CA GLN A 205 2.17 -11.64 -4.93
C GLN A 205 1.61 -10.54 -5.83
N VAL A 206 0.29 -10.34 -5.82
CA VAL A 206 -0.36 -9.31 -6.64
C VAL A 206 -0.02 -7.90 -6.14
N PHE A 207 0.00 -7.70 -4.83
CA PHE A 207 0.31 -6.40 -4.22
C PHE A 207 1.79 -6.04 -4.40
N ASP A 208 2.68 -7.03 -4.38
CA ASP A 208 4.13 -6.88 -4.53
C ASP A 208 4.69 -5.75 -3.66
N HIS A 209 4.21 -5.68 -2.41
CA HIS A 209 4.71 -4.74 -1.43
C HIS A 209 6.17 -5.05 -1.11
N GLN A 210 6.93 -3.99 -0.88
CA GLN A 210 8.33 -3.99 -0.49
C GLN A 210 8.50 -3.18 0.78
N ILE A 211 9.63 -3.34 1.46
CA ILE A 211 9.92 -2.58 2.70
C ILE A 211 9.85 -1.06 2.45
N GLN A 212 10.16 -0.60 1.24
CA GLN A 212 10.09 0.83 0.89
C GLN A 212 8.66 1.38 0.87
N ASP A 213 7.63 0.55 0.71
CA ASP A 213 6.22 0.96 0.77
C ASP A 213 5.81 1.43 2.17
N PHE A 214 6.52 0.98 3.20
CA PHE A 214 6.29 1.35 4.60
C PHE A 214 7.15 2.52 5.06
N LYS A 215 7.94 3.10 4.17
CA LYS A 215 8.76 4.28 4.45
C LYS A 215 8.08 5.52 3.90
N THR A 216 8.06 6.58 4.70
CA THR A 216 7.62 7.90 4.26
C THR A 216 8.83 8.77 3.96
N ASN A 217 8.95 9.22 2.72
CA ASN A 217 10.02 10.13 2.32
C ASN A 217 9.73 11.55 2.83
N PRO A 218 10.77 12.39 3.08
CA PRO A 218 10.56 13.76 3.59
C PRO A 218 9.72 14.62 2.63
N LEU A 219 9.89 14.46 1.31
CA LEU A 219 9.04 15.12 0.32
C LEU A 219 7.58 14.66 0.44
N GLN A 220 7.36 13.37 0.72
CA GLN A 220 6.03 12.82 0.92
C GLN A 220 5.40 13.36 2.21
N LEU A 221 6.16 13.44 3.32
CA LEU A 221 5.73 14.09 4.56
C LEU A 221 5.30 15.55 4.31
N ALA A 222 6.08 16.31 3.54
CA ALA A 222 5.75 17.70 3.21
C ALA A 222 4.44 17.79 2.41
N THR A 223 4.26 16.94 1.40
CA THR A 223 3.01 16.91 0.63
C THR A 223 1.82 16.39 1.42
N GLN A 224 2.02 15.46 2.35
CA GLN A 224 0.99 14.96 3.27
C GLN A 224 0.56 16.05 4.25
N GLY A 225 1.49 16.79 4.84
CA GLY A 225 1.15 17.91 5.73
C GLY A 225 0.35 19.00 4.99
N MET A 226 0.71 19.29 3.73
CA MET A 226 -0.05 20.23 2.91
C MET A 226 -1.44 19.70 2.54
N SER A 227 -1.54 18.43 2.15
CA SER A 227 -2.83 17.82 1.82
C SER A 227 -3.74 17.70 3.04
N GLN A 228 -3.22 17.27 4.20
CA GLN A 228 -3.92 17.18 5.48
C GLN A 228 -4.48 18.53 5.94
N ARG A 229 -3.68 19.59 5.83
CA ARG A 229 -4.12 20.95 6.14
C ARG A 229 -5.24 21.41 5.19
N MET A 230 -5.15 21.07 3.91
CA MET A 230 -6.17 21.39 2.93
C MET A 230 -7.45 20.54 3.06
N SER A 231 -7.32 19.28 3.45
CA SER A 231 -8.43 18.34 3.61
C SER A 231 -9.00 18.31 5.03
N GLN A 232 -8.53 19.19 5.92
CA GLN A 232 -8.90 19.25 7.34
C GLN A 232 -8.89 17.87 8.00
N SER A 233 -7.88 17.05 7.69
CA SER A 233 -7.81 15.68 8.14
C SER A 233 -6.46 15.41 8.79
N GLU A 234 -6.45 14.70 9.91
CA GLU A 234 -5.25 14.29 10.62
C GLU A 234 -5.02 12.79 10.44
N VAL A 235 -3.77 12.38 10.27
CA VAL A 235 -3.41 10.96 10.13
C VAL A 235 -2.60 10.53 11.33
N ILE A 236 -3.09 9.51 12.04
CA ILE A 236 -2.50 8.95 13.25
C ILE A 236 -2.20 7.48 12.98
N SER A 237 -0.95 7.07 13.13
CA SER A 237 -0.50 5.71 12.86
C SER A 237 0.31 5.16 14.02
N ALA A 238 -0.08 3.99 14.50
CA ALA A 238 0.61 3.28 15.58
C ALA A 238 0.65 1.78 15.31
N TYR A 239 1.58 1.10 15.98
CA TYR A 239 1.71 -0.35 15.93
C TYR A 239 2.02 -0.92 17.30
N VAL A 240 1.66 -2.18 17.52
CA VAL A 240 1.88 -2.92 18.76
C VAL A 240 3.12 -3.79 18.59
N PHE A 241 4.10 -3.59 19.46
CA PHE A 241 5.34 -4.34 19.44
C PHE A 241 5.36 -5.45 20.50
N GLU A 242 5.64 -6.68 20.07
CA GLU A 242 5.82 -7.81 20.97
C GLU A 242 7.31 -8.05 21.26
N PRO A 243 7.79 -7.83 22.52
CA PRO A 243 9.21 -7.92 22.82
C PRO A 243 9.80 -9.32 22.69
N GLN A 244 9.01 -10.37 22.96
CA GLN A 244 9.48 -11.75 22.96
C GLN A 244 9.89 -12.21 21.56
N ARG A 245 9.05 -11.94 20.56
CA ARG A 245 9.31 -12.29 19.15
C ARG A 245 10.00 -11.18 18.38
N LYS A 246 10.14 -9.99 18.98
CA LYS A 246 10.65 -8.77 18.36
C LYS A 246 9.91 -8.46 17.05
N ALA A 247 8.58 -8.57 17.09
CA ALA A 247 7.72 -8.46 15.92
C ALA A 247 6.63 -7.40 16.14
N ALA A 248 6.19 -6.76 15.06
CA ALA A 248 4.92 -6.02 15.07
C ALA A 248 3.77 -7.02 14.95
N ILE A 249 2.82 -6.97 15.88
CA ILE A 249 1.69 -7.90 15.94
C ILE A 249 0.34 -7.25 15.59
N GLY A 250 0.29 -5.92 15.57
CA GLY A 250 -0.86 -5.14 15.11
C GLY A 250 -0.45 -3.73 14.69
N ARG A 251 -1.20 -3.13 13.78
CA ARG A 251 -1.03 -1.76 13.27
C ARG A 251 -2.39 -1.17 12.97
N PHE A 252 -2.55 0.12 13.25
CA PHE A 252 -3.62 0.90 12.65
C PHE A 252 -3.07 2.19 12.02
N GLU A 253 -3.80 2.68 11.02
CA GLU A 253 -3.69 4.04 10.49
C GLU A 253 -5.09 4.63 10.49
N LEU A 254 -5.26 5.69 11.27
CA LEU A 254 -6.51 6.41 11.46
C LEU A 254 -6.43 7.76 10.75
N ARG A 255 -7.43 8.08 9.96
CA ARG A 255 -7.61 9.37 9.29
C ARG A 255 -8.83 10.05 9.88
N ALA A 256 -8.60 11.00 10.76
CA ALA A 256 -9.65 11.72 11.47
C ALA A 256 -10.01 13.03 10.75
N CYS A 257 -11.30 13.29 10.56
CA CYS A 257 -11.83 14.54 10.02
C CYS A 257 -11.95 15.59 11.13
N ARG A 258 -11.38 16.78 10.96
CA ARG A 258 -11.37 17.83 12.00
C ARG A 258 -12.66 18.66 12.06
N ASP A 259 -13.44 18.67 10.98
CA ASP A 259 -14.63 19.50 10.81
C ASP A 259 -15.95 18.72 10.86
N GLY A 260 -15.89 17.38 10.97
CA GLY A 260 -17.06 16.51 10.97
C GLY A 260 -17.80 16.47 9.63
N SER A 261 -17.23 17.00 8.56
CA SER A 261 -17.91 17.04 7.25
C SER A 261 -17.99 15.66 6.59
N ARG A 262 -17.20 14.70 7.05
CA ARG A 262 -17.02 13.36 6.49
C ARG A 262 -16.75 12.36 7.62
N PRO A 263 -17.06 11.07 7.41
CA PRO A 263 -16.67 10.02 8.34
C PRO A 263 -15.16 9.93 8.47
N HIS A 264 -14.71 9.42 9.61
CA HIS A 264 -13.33 9.02 9.86
C HIS A 264 -13.05 7.72 9.09
N PHE A 265 -11.78 7.47 8.75
CA PHE A 265 -11.37 6.26 8.06
C PHE A 265 -10.24 5.57 8.79
N ALA A 266 -10.27 4.26 8.91
CA ALA A 266 -9.17 3.50 9.47
C ALA A 266 -8.76 2.30 8.61
N GLN A 267 -7.45 2.04 8.60
CA GLN A 267 -6.88 0.78 8.16
C GLN A 267 -6.37 0.04 9.38
N LEU A 268 -6.71 -1.23 9.47
CA LEU A 268 -6.34 -2.10 10.58
C LEU A 268 -5.64 -3.34 10.02
N ILE A 269 -4.51 -3.72 10.60
CA ILE A 269 -3.78 -4.94 10.25
C ILE A 269 -3.39 -5.60 11.56
N VAL A 270 -3.76 -6.87 11.73
CA VAL A 270 -3.43 -7.67 12.91
C VAL A 270 -2.85 -8.98 12.43
N HIS A 271 -1.81 -9.44 13.10
CA HIS A 271 -1.18 -10.70 12.80
C HIS A 271 -2.18 -11.85 13.09
N PRO A 272 -2.35 -12.85 12.21
CA PRO A 272 -3.37 -13.90 12.39
C PRO A 272 -3.28 -14.70 13.70
N ALA A 273 -2.09 -14.80 14.30
CA ALA A 273 -1.88 -15.43 15.61
C ALA A 273 -2.30 -14.56 16.82
N TYR A 274 -2.70 -13.30 16.61
CA TYR A 274 -3.00 -12.31 17.65
C TYR A 274 -4.34 -11.62 17.42
N THR A 275 -5.34 -12.35 16.91
CA THR A 275 -6.68 -11.81 16.57
C THR A 275 -7.40 -11.17 17.77
N TRP A 276 -7.05 -11.55 19.00
CA TRP A 276 -7.51 -10.89 20.23
C TRP A 276 -7.21 -9.38 20.27
N LEU A 277 -6.25 -8.88 19.48
CA LEU A 277 -5.93 -7.44 19.41
C LEU A 277 -6.99 -6.60 18.70
N TYR A 278 -7.88 -7.19 17.90
CA TYR A 278 -8.90 -6.43 17.18
C TYR A 278 -9.74 -5.52 18.10
N PRO A 279 -10.39 -6.02 19.16
CA PRO A 279 -11.14 -5.16 20.09
C PRO A 279 -10.27 -4.12 20.80
N GLU A 280 -9.02 -4.45 21.16
CA GLU A 280 -8.11 -3.51 21.84
C GLU A 280 -7.72 -2.34 20.93
N LEU A 281 -7.39 -2.62 19.67
CA LEU A 281 -7.03 -1.59 18.70
C LEU A 281 -8.23 -0.73 18.31
N LEU A 282 -9.43 -1.33 18.22
CA LEU A 282 -10.68 -0.58 18.02
C LEU A 282 -10.96 0.37 19.18
N THR A 283 -10.81 -0.12 20.42
CA THR A 283 -10.93 0.69 21.65
C THR A 283 -9.94 1.85 21.63
N GLN A 284 -8.67 1.60 21.30
CA GLN A 284 -7.65 2.64 21.18
C GLN A 284 -7.99 3.68 20.10
N MET A 285 -8.44 3.26 18.92
CA MET A 285 -8.86 4.18 17.86
C MET A 285 -10.07 5.02 18.31
N ALA A 286 -11.03 4.41 19.00
CA ALA A 286 -12.19 5.11 19.55
C ALA A 286 -11.78 6.18 20.57
N GLN A 287 -10.84 5.88 21.47
CA GLN A 287 -10.27 6.86 22.41
C GLN A 287 -9.59 8.03 21.69
N VAL A 288 -8.81 7.74 20.65
CA VAL A 288 -8.16 8.79 19.84
C VAL A 288 -9.19 9.68 19.15
N LEU A 289 -10.29 9.10 18.67
CA LEU A 289 -11.37 9.83 17.99
C LEU A 289 -12.20 10.73 18.91
N GLN A 290 -12.15 10.56 20.24
CA GLN A 290 -12.83 11.46 21.19
C GLN A 290 -12.35 12.92 21.09
N ALA A 291 -11.13 13.14 20.59
CA ALA A 291 -10.60 14.49 20.35
C ALA A 291 -11.15 15.16 19.08
N TYR A 292 -11.97 14.47 18.30
CA TYR A 292 -12.49 14.90 17.01
C TYR A 292 -14.03 14.97 17.02
N PRO A 293 -14.65 15.63 16.03
CA PRO A 293 -16.11 15.63 15.89
C PRO A 293 -16.68 14.21 15.86
N GLY A 294 -17.83 14.04 16.52
CA GLY A 294 -18.60 12.79 16.54
C GLY A 294 -19.08 12.45 15.13
N SER A 295 -18.32 11.60 14.45
CA SER A 295 -18.60 11.13 13.09
C SER A 295 -18.29 9.63 13.04
N ASP A 296 -18.94 8.94 12.13
CA ASP A 296 -18.79 7.49 12.01
C ASP A 296 -17.36 7.12 11.57
N LEU A 297 -16.91 5.93 11.96
CA LEU A 297 -15.63 5.36 11.55
C LEU A 297 -15.85 4.29 10.50
N HIS A 298 -15.29 4.51 9.31
CA HIS A 298 -15.33 3.56 8.21
C HIS A 298 -14.06 2.70 8.18
N LEU A 299 -14.26 1.39 8.09
CA LEU A 299 -13.21 0.36 8.00
C LEU A 299 -13.51 -0.61 6.85
N SER A 300 -12.48 -1.29 6.37
CA SER A 300 -12.62 -2.39 5.42
C SER A 300 -12.15 -3.70 6.04
N SER A 301 -12.89 -4.77 5.79
CA SER A 301 -12.44 -6.15 6.01
C SER A 301 -12.35 -6.90 4.68
N ARG A 302 -11.55 -7.96 4.65
CA ARG A 302 -11.41 -8.84 3.50
C ARG A 302 -11.85 -10.25 3.88
N ASP A 303 -12.32 -11.02 2.91
CA ASP A 303 -12.83 -12.39 3.11
C ASP A 303 -11.85 -13.34 3.82
N TYR A 304 -10.54 -13.14 3.67
CA TYR A 304 -9.51 -13.91 4.37
C TYR A 304 -9.20 -13.42 5.80
N GLN A 305 -10.02 -12.53 6.38
CA GLN A 305 -9.90 -12.00 7.73
C GLN A 305 -11.21 -12.18 8.53
N PRO A 306 -11.71 -13.42 8.70
CA PRO A 306 -13.03 -13.68 9.28
C PRO A 306 -13.16 -13.19 10.72
N GLU A 307 -12.11 -13.29 11.53
CA GLU A 307 -12.14 -12.86 12.94
C GLU A 307 -12.36 -11.35 13.07
N ARG A 308 -11.93 -10.57 12.07
CA ARG A 308 -12.18 -9.13 12.04
C ARG A 308 -13.64 -8.83 11.78
N GLU A 309 -14.25 -9.52 10.82
CA GLU A 309 -15.67 -9.36 10.50
C GLU A 309 -16.55 -9.77 11.68
N GLU A 310 -16.15 -10.84 12.38
CA GLU A 310 -16.83 -11.30 13.58
C GLU A 310 -16.78 -10.22 14.67
N VAL A 311 -15.61 -9.63 14.96
CA VAL A 311 -15.48 -8.54 15.93
C VAL A 311 -16.32 -7.34 15.52
N PHE A 312 -16.29 -6.94 14.24
CA PHE A 312 -17.12 -5.82 13.76
C PHE A 312 -18.62 -6.09 13.93
N ALA A 313 -19.07 -7.30 13.64
CA ALA A 313 -20.47 -7.68 13.85
C ALA A 313 -20.83 -7.68 15.36
N GLN A 314 -19.95 -8.18 16.23
CA GLN A 314 -20.17 -8.23 17.68
C GLN A 314 -20.32 -6.84 18.30
N ILE A 315 -19.57 -5.84 17.82
CA ILE A 315 -19.69 -4.44 18.30
C ILE A 315 -20.84 -3.67 17.65
N GLY A 316 -21.66 -4.32 16.80
CA GLY A 316 -22.79 -3.67 16.14
C GLY A 316 -22.43 -2.77 14.96
N ALA A 317 -21.27 -2.97 14.32
CA ALA A 317 -20.92 -2.24 13.11
C ALA A 317 -21.88 -2.59 11.95
N ALA A 318 -22.24 -1.59 11.15
CA ALA A 318 -23.12 -1.77 10.00
C ALA A 318 -22.30 -2.07 8.74
N GLN A 319 -22.72 -3.08 7.97
CA GLN A 319 -22.17 -3.31 6.63
C GLN A 319 -22.74 -2.28 5.65
N VAL A 320 -21.87 -1.45 5.08
CA VAL A 320 -22.25 -0.37 4.17
C VAL A 320 -22.22 -0.85 2.72
N GLU A 321 -21.20 -1.61 2.35
CA GLU A 321 -20.93 -1.94 0.96
C GLU A 321 -20.09 -3.22 0.83
N HIS A 322 -20.26 -3.90 -0.31
CA HIS A 322 -19.45 -5.05 -0.69
C HIS A 322 -18.72 -4.77 -2.01
N GLY A 323 -17.40 -4.87 -1.97
CA GLY A 323 -16.48 -4.75 -3.10
C GLY A 323 -15.93 -6.11 -3.52
N LEU A 324 -15.57 -6.21 -4.79
CA LEU A 324 -14.77 -7.29 -5.33
C LEU A 324 -13.45 -6.71 -5.81
N MET A 325 -12.36 -7.10 -5.15
CA MET A 325 -11.02 -6.83 -5.62
C MET A 325 -10.71 -7.79 -6.76
N MET A 326 -10.22 -7.23 -7.86
CA MET A 326 -9.87 -7.98 -9.06
C MET A 326 -8.45 -7.63 -9.50
N SER A 327 -7.78 -8.60 -10.10
CA SER A 327 -6.42 -8.41 -10.61
C SER A 327 -6.23 -8.94 -12.03
N ARG A 328 -5.27 -8.36 -12.75
CA ARG A 328 -4.82 -8.85 -14.05
C ARG A 328 -3.30 -8.71 -14.16
N SER A 329 -2.63 -9.75 -14.59
CA SER A 329 -1.23 -9.67 -15.01
C SER A 329 -1.11 -9.24 -16.48
N VAL A 330 -0.12 -8.41 -16.77
CA VAL A 330 0.22 -7.96 -18.13
C VAL A 330 1.67 -8.33 -18.39
N TRP A 331 1.88 -9.18 -19.40
CA TRP A 331 3.22 -9.51 -19.85
C TRP A 331 3.68 -8.50 -20.90
N HIS A 332 4.61 -7.65 -20.52
CA HIS A 332 5.38 -6.87 -21.49
C HIS A 332 6.50 -7.75 -22.03
N LYS A 333 6.49 -8.00 -23.35
CA LYS A 333 7.68 -8.55 -24.00
C LYS A 333 8.78 -7.52 -23.80
N LEU A 334 9.76 -7.84 -22.94
CA LEU A 334 11.01 -7.09 -22.81
C LEU A 334 11.57 -6.95 -24.22
N ARG A 335 11.35 -5.80 -24.84
CA ARG A 335 12.23 -5.40 -25.92
C ARG A 335 13.53 -5.14 -25.18
N GLU A 336 14.44 -6.08 -25.28
CA GLU A 336 15.86 -5.77 -25.13
C GLU A 336 16.08 -4.60 -26.07
N SER A 337 16.01 -3.38 -25.52
CA SER A 337 16.68 -2.26 -26.14
C SER A 337 18.10 -2.78 -26.21
N LYS A 338 18.57 -3.10 -27.42
CA LYS A 338 19.99 -3.03 -27.72
C LYS A 338 20.38 -1.65 -27.21
N THR A 339 20.83 -1.58 -25.97
CA THR A 339 21.68 -0.51 -25.48
C THR A 339 22.70 -0.42 -26.58
N LEU A 340 22.62 0.67 -27.35
CA LEU A 340 23.64 1.05 -28.29
C LEU A 340 24.93 0.83 -27.52
N SER A 341 25.64 -0.25 -27.87
CA SER A 341 26.86 -0.60 -27.19
C SER A 341 27.76 0.60 -27.44
N LEU A 342 28.01 1.36 -26.36
CA LEU A 342 29.00 2.42 -26.33
C LEU A 342 30.42 1.85 -26.54
N GLU A 343 30.56 0.57 -26.87
CA GLU A 343 31.78 -0.06 -27.40
C GLU A 343 32.18 0.45 -28.80
N GLY A 344 31.32 1.18 -29.51
CA GLY A 344 31.63 1.73 -30.84
C GLY A 344 32.08 3.20 -30.86
N LEU A 345 31.97 3.95 -29.76
CA LEU A 345 32.43 5.34 -29.71
C LEU A 345 33.91 5.37 -29.32
N GLN A 346 34.77 5.14 -30.31
CA GLN A 346 36.18 5.52 -30.24
C GLN A 346 36.26 7.05 -30.17
N LEU A 347 36.23 7.59 -28.94
CA LEU A 347 36.62 8.97 -28.67
C LEU A 347 38.10 9.11 -29.06
N PRO A 348 38.47 10.01 -30.00
CA PRO A 348 39.88 10.24 -30.30
C PRO A 348 40.59 10.81 -29.08
N ASP A 349 41.76 10.25 -28.76
CA ASP A 349 42.69 10.69 -27.72
C ASP A 349 43.04 12.19 -27.85
N VAL A 350 42.35 13.07 -27.12
CA VAL A 350 42.73 14.49 -27.01
C VAL A 350 42.89 14.95 -25.55
N LEU A 351 42.92 14.03 -24.58
CA LEU A 351 43.14 14.37 -23.17
C LEU A 351 44.40 13.70 -22.58
N GLN A 352 45.51 13.72 -23.31
CA GLN A 352 46.85 13.35 -22.79
C GLN A 352 47.56 14.48 -22.00
N GLY A 353 46.81 15.48 -21.50
CA GLY A 353 47.39 16.69 -20.89
C GLY A 353 47.41 16.75 -19.37
N LEU A 354 46.79 15.80 -18.65
CA LEU A 354 46.66 15.86 -17.19
C LEU A 354 46.98 14.49 -16.55
N GLN A 355 48.23 14.07 -16.63
CA GLN A 355 48.78 13.02 -15.76
C GLN A 355 49.87 13.61 -14.85
N PRO A 356 49.67 13.67 -13.52
CA PRO A 356 50.76 13.95 -12.60
C PRO A 356 51.69 12.73 -12.48
N SER A 357 52.97 12.97 -12.73
CA SER A 357 54.07 12.01 -12.66
C SER A 357 54.44 11.71 -11.20
N SER A 358 54.17 10.49 -10.73
CA SER A 358 54.93 9.89 -9.62
C SER A 358 54.96 8.36 -9.76
N LYS A 359 56.17 7.82 -9.82
CA LYS A 359 56.50 6.41 -10.08
C LYS A 359 55.90 5.46 -9.02
N PRO A 360 55.31 4.31 -9.40
CA PRO A 360 54.89 3.30 -8.44
C PRO A 360 56.10 2.51 -7.91
N VAL A 361 56.26 2.50 -6.59
CA VAL A 361 57.23 1.67 -5.85
C VAL A 361 56.61 0.28 -5.61
N PRO A 362 57.30 -0.83 -5.93
CA PRO A 362 56.75 -2.17 -5.78
C PRO A 362 56.87 -2.65 -4.33
N GLY A 363 55.74 -2.77 -3.63
CA GLY A 363 55.66 -3.23 -2.25
C GLY A 363 54.83 -4.50 -2.11
N ARG A 364 55.48 -5.58 -1.69
CA ARG A 364 54.97 -6.94 -1.49
C ARG A 364 53.81 -7.00 -0.47
N ILE A 365 52.85 -7.87 -0.74
CA ILE A 365 51.83 -8.32 0.21
C ILE A 365 52.50 -9.27 1.21
N SER A 366 52.50 -8.91 2.49
CA SER A 366 52.82 -9.81 3.60
C SER A 366 51.78 -9.68 4.70
N TRP A 367 51.16 -10.82 5.03
CA TRP A 367 50.21 -11.02 6.12
C TRP A 367 50.87 -10.90 7.51
N ALA A 368 50.19 -10.21 8.43
CA ALA A 368 50.11 -10.48 9.87
C ALA A 368 49.06 -9.49 10.42
N ALA A 369 47.88 -9.91 10.89
CA ALA A 369 47.67 -10.64 12.14
C ALA A 369 48.45 -10.00 13.29
N ASN A 370 47.84 -9.04 13.98
CA ASN A 370 48.10 -8.76 15.39
C ASN A 370 47.00 -7.87 15.97
N LEU A 371 46.04 -8.51 16.62
CA LEU A 371 45.54 -8.06 17.91
C LEU A 371 45.69 -9.25 18.86
N ALA A 372 46.93 -9.49 19.27
CA ALA A 372 47.24 -10.22 20.48
C ALA A 372 48.37 -9.47 21.20
N SER A 373 48.01 -8.76 22.26
CA SER A 373 48.93 -8.51 23.37
C SER A 373 48.09 -8.37 24.64
N ALA A 374 47.63 -9.54 25.11
CA ALA A 374 47.55 -9.84 26.52
C ALA A 374 48.33 -11.15 26.74
N GLN A 375 49.66 -11.06 26.65
CA GLN A 375 50.60 -11.96 27.31
C GLN A 375 51.24 -11.12 28.41
N GLY A 376 51.50 -11.60 29.62
CA GLY A 376 51.43 -12.94 30.18
C GLY A 376 52.19 -12.90 31.51
N GLN A 377 52.13 -14.00 32.28
CA GLN A 377 53.25 -14.56 33.05
C GLN A 377 52.74 -15.71 33.93
N THR A 378 53.29 -16.89 33.70
CA THR A 378 53.54 -17.92 34.72
C THR A 378 55.04 -17.87 35.06
N PRO A 379 55.44 -18.30 36.27
CA PRO A 379 55.99 -19.64 36.37
C PRO A 379 55.61 -20.43 37.65
N GLU A 380 55.86 -21.74 37.51
CA GLU A 380 55.91 -22.89 38.43
C GLU A 380 55.94 -22.69 39.97
N GLY A 381 55.31 -23.64 40.68
CA GLY A 381 55.71 -24.02 42.04
C GLY A 381 54.65 -24.74 42.90
N SER A 382 54.71 -26.07 42.94
CA SER A 382 54.37 -26.99 44.06
C SER A 382 52.95 -27.06 44.65
N GLY A 383 52.37 -28.28 44.63
CA GLY A 383 51.39 -28.74 45.64
C GLY A 383 50.18 -29.51 45.12
N GLU A 384 50.34 -30.81 44.84
CA GLU A 384 49.26 -31.81 45.02
C GLU A 384 49.11 -32.15 46.51
N PRO A 385 48.11 -32.93 46.97
CA PRO A 385 46.78 -33.22 46.41
C PRO A 385 45.65 -33.16 47.47
N ASP A 386 44.39 -33.22 47.05
CA ASP A 386 43.35 -34.05 47.72
C ASP A 386 42.10 -34.08 46.81
N ARG A 387 41.84 -35.20 46.13
CA ARG A 387 41.05 -36.37 46.57
C ARG A 387 39.56 -36.07 46.83
N PHE A 388 38.75 -36.30 45.80
CA PHE A 388 37.61 -37.25 45.72
C PHE A 388 36.80 -36.87 44.46
N SER A 389 36.92 -37.56 43.32
CA SER A 389 36.38 -38.90 43.01
C SER A 389 34.86 -38.94 43.16
N THR A 390 34.11 -38.84 42.04
CA THR A 390 33.33 -39.93 41.39
C THR A 390 32.07 -40.33 42.18
N GLN A 391 30.90 -40.66 41.64
CA GLN A 391 30.44 -41.27 40.39
C GLN A 391 28.88 -41.17 40.50
N ALA A 392 28.15 -40.80 39.45
CA ALA A 392 27.46 -41.68 38.49
C ALA A 392 26.19 -42.42 38.98
N SER A 393 25.31 -42.64 37.99
CA SER A 393 24.23 -43.64 37.86
C SER A 393 22.85 -43.27 38.42
N GLU A 394 21.86 -43.03 37.55
CA GLU A 394 20.92 -44.00 36.91
C GLU A 394 19.77 -44.39 37.88
N THR A 395 18.49 -44.20 37.58
CA THR A 395 17.62 -45.07 36.76
C THR A 395 16.16 -44.53 36.90
N VAL A 396 15.39 -44.35 35.82
CA VAL A 396 14.28 -45.22 35.30
C VAL A 396 13.09 -45.47 36.23
N SER A 397 11.87 -45.11 35.76
CA SER A 397 10.56 -45.82 35.82
C SER A 397 9.43 -44.77 35.80
N ASP A 398 8.73 -44.56 34.68
CA ASP A 398 7.56 -45.32 34.17
C ASP A 398 6.39 -45.44 35.17
N ARG A 399 5.25 -44.79 34.84
CA ARG A 399 3.90 -45.38 34.70
C ARG A 399 2.77 -44.34 34.61
N ARG A 400 2.01 -44.43 33.52
CA ARG A 400 0.57 -44.09 33.41
C ARG A 400 -0.25 -45.27 33.97
N PRO A 401 -1.49 -45.06 34.44
CA PRO A 401 -2.67 -45.17 33.55
C PRO A 401 -3.81 -44.18 33.84
N GLU A 402 -4.73 -44.00 32.87
CA GLU A 402 -6.10 -43.46 33.04
C GLU A 402 -7.07 -44.57 33.58
N PRO A 403 -8.43 -44.44 33.60
CA PRO A 403 -9.38 -43.30 33.49
C PRO A 403 -10.53 -43.30 34.55
N GLU A 404 -11.53 -42.43 34.34
CA GLU A 404 -12.98 -42.50 34.68
C GLU A 404 -13.61 -41.60 35.78
N ASP A 405 -14.68 -40.94 35.33
CA ASP A 405 -15.93 -40.46 35.95
C ASP A 405 -15.97 -39.33 37.00
N CYS A 406 -16.46 -38.15 36.56
CA CYS A 406 -17.76 -37.59 36.94
C CYS A 406 -18.19 -36.43 36.03
#